data_AF-A0A0R1KLX7-F1
#
_entry.id   AF-A0A0R1KLX7-F1
#
_cell.length_a   1.000
_cell.length_b   1.000
_cell.length_c   1.000
_cell.angle_alpha   90.00
_cell.angle_beta   90.00
_cell.angle_gamma   90.00
#
_symmetry.space_group_name_H-M   'P 1'
#
loop_
_entity.id
_entity.type
_entity.pdbx_description
1 polymer ?
#
loop_
_entity_poly.entity_id
_entity_poly.type
_entity_poly.pdbx_seq_one_letter_code
_entity_poly.pdbx_strand_id
1 'polypeptide(L)'
;MLTIICAGSPNRLIYILEDIYVKNGENKRLHIQMIEDVINRMSSNSFLIKGWSLTILGGLITVYLANINKSMSYLILLLCLFFCLMFWVSDTFYLREERYFRNLYDVVRKKDEKDIDFSMQPIRSGESFLCCMMRPIFLMSYLPIFIVIMGALLLLRHN
;
A
#
# COMPACT_ATOMS: atom_id res chain seq x y z
N MET A 1 -4.90 20.30 67.60
CA MET A 1 -3.93 20.90 66.67
C MET A 1 -4.65 21.16 65.35
N LEU A 2 -5.50 22.19 65.36
CA LEU A 2 -6.11 22.73 64.14
C LEU A 2 -5.10 23.69 63.49
N THR A 3 -5.28 23.91 62.19
CA THR A 3 -4.71 24.97 61.32
C THR A 3 -3.30 24.72 60.75
N ILE A 4 -3.17 24.43 59.45
CA ILE A 4 -3.03 25.43 58.36
C ILE A 4 -3.40 24.78 57.00
N ILE A 5 -4.11 25.56 56.21
CA ILE A 5 -4.77 25.29 54.93
C ILE A 5 -3.82 25.64 53.78
N CYS A 6 -3.85 24.90 52.67
CA CYS A 6 -3.68 25.51 51.35
C CYS A 6 -4.78 25.00 50.42
N ALA A 7 -5.61 25.95 50.00
CA ALA A 7 -6.75 25.78 49.12
C ALA A 7 -6.37 25.10 47.79
N GLY A 8 -6.91 23.91 47.56
CA GLY A 8 -7.04 23.36 46.22
C GLY A 8 -8.14 24.13 45.50
N SER A 9 -7.76 25.18 44.76
CA SER A 9 -8.68 25.91 43.88
C SER A 9 -9.54 24.91 43.08
N PRO A 10 -10.88 25.03 43.03
CA PRO A 10 -11.74 24.12 42.28
C PRO A 10 -11.32 24.01 40.80
N ASN A 11 -10.64 25.05 40.27
CA ASN A 11 -10.07 25.05 38.93
C ASN A 11 -8.92 24.04 38.76
N ARG A 12 -8.13 23.74 39.80
CA ARG A 12 -7.00 22.79 39.73
C ARG A 12 -7.47 21.36 39.44
N LEU A 13 -8.61 20.95 40.01
CA LEU A 13 -9.21 19.64 39.72
C LEU A 13 -9.77 19.59 38.30
N ILE A 14 -10.34 20.70 37.81
CA ILE A 14 -10.82 20.81 36.42
C ILE A 14 -9.65 20.63 35.44
N TYR A 15 -8.50 21.30 35.65
CA TYR A 15 -7.33 21.13 34.80
C TYR A 15 -6.75 19.70 34.83
N ILE A 16 -6.70 19.05 36.00
CA ILE A 16 -6.23 17.66 36.11
C ILE A 16 -7.19 16.70 35.40
N LEU A 17 -8.51 16.91 35.53
CA LEU A 17 -9.50 16.10 34.84
C LEU A 17 -9.51 16.35 33.33
N GLU A 18 -9.26 17.58 32.90
CA GLU A 18 -9.12 17.95 31.49
C GLU A 18 -7.85 17.33 30.88
N ASP A 19 -6.71 17.36 31.58
CA ASP A 19 -5.49 16.65 31.16
C ASP A 19 -5.68 15.13 31.11
N ILE A 20 -6.37 14.53 32.09
CA ILE A 20 -6.70 13.09 32.10
C ILE A 20 -7.68 12.75 30.96
N TYR A 21 -8.65 13.61 30.68
CA TYR A 21 -9.65 13.41 29.64
C TYR A 21 -9.06 13.58 28.23
N VAL A 22 -8.22 14.59 28.02
CA VAL A 22 -7.46 14.80 26.77
C VAL A 22 -6.53 13.62 26.53
N LYS A 23 -5.78 13.19 27.55
CA LYS A 23 -4.91 11.99 27.46
C LYS A 23 -5.69 10.71 27.17
N ASN A 24 -6.99 10.65 27.48
CA ASN A 24 -7.83 9.47 27.28
C ASN A 24 -8.28 9.22 25.83
N GLY A 25 -7.87 10.04 24.86
CA GLY A 25 -8.13 9.80 23.44
C GLY A 25 -6.94 10.07 22.51
N GLU A 26 -5.83 10.56 23.06
CA GLU A 26 -4.64 10.94 22.29
C GLU A 26 -3.84 9.73 21.81
N ASN A 27 -3.69 8.70 22.64
CA ASN A 27 -2.91 7.51 22.25
C ASN A 27 -3.61 6.78 21.12
N LYS A 28 -4.93 6.62 21.19
CA LYS A 28 -5.71 6.02 20.10
C LYS A 28 -5.61 6.84 18.82
N ARG A 29 -5.79 8.16 18.91
CA ARG A 29 -5.64 9.04 17.73
C ARG A 29 -4.25 8.92 17.10
N LEU A 30 -3.21 8.94 17.92
CA LEU A 30 -1.82 8.83 17.45
C LEU A 30 -1.55 7.46 16.83
N HIS A 31 -2.05 6.37 17.42
CA HIS A 31 -1.89 5.01 16.87
C HIS A 31 -2.58 4.88 15.52
N ILE A 32 -3.82 5.37 15.41
CA ILE A 32 -4.58 5.43 14.16
C ILE A 32 -3.82 6.23 13.11
N GLN A 33 -3.30 7.41 13.46
CA GLN A 33 -2.53 8.26 12.56
C GLN A 33 -1.26 7.55 12.05
N MET A 34 -0.52 6.85 12.92
CA MET A 34 0.65 6.07 12.49
C MET A 34 0.28 4.96 11.50
N ILE A 35 -0.88 4.30 11.69
CA ILE A 35 -1.36 3.28 10.74
C ILE A 35 -1.74 3.93 9.40
N GLU A 36 -2.45 5.05 9.43
CA GLU A 36 -2.80 5.82 8.22
C GLU A 36 -1.56 6.30 7.46
N ASP A 37 -0.52 6.76 8.17
CA ASP A 37 0.75 7.17 7.56
C ASP A 37 1.43 6.01 6.82
N VAL A 38 1.38 4.79 7.38
CA VAL A 38 1.91 3.60 6.71
C VAL A 38 1.07 3.26 5.46
N ILE A 39 -0.27 3.30 5.57
CA ILE A 39 -1.18 3.06 4.43
C ILE A 39 -0.90 4.08 3.31
N ASN A 40 -0.73 5.36 3.65
CA ASN A 40 -0.41 6.42 2.71
C ASN A 40 0.94 6.18 2.01
N ARG A 41 1.97 5.77 2.75
CA ARG A 41 3.27 5.39 2.16
C ARG A 41 3.14 4.21 1.19
N MET A 42 2.31 3.21 1.49
CA MET A 42 2.07 2.08 0.58
C MET A 42 1.35 2.50 -0.70
N SER A 43 0.35 3.39 -0.57
CA SER A 43 -0.36 3.97 -1.71
C SER A 43 0.59 4.79 -2.60
N SER A 44 1.40 5.68 -1.99
CA SER A 44 2.38 6.49 -2.73
C SER A 44 3.44 5.63 -3.42
N ASN A 45 3.96 4.59 -2.75
CA ASN A 45 4.94 3.69 -3.35
C ASN A 45 4.35 2.88 -4.51
N SER A 46 3.11 2.38 -4.37
CA SER A 46 2.42 1.70 -5.48
C SER A 46 2.20 2.65 -6.67
N PHE A 47 1.78 3.89 -6.42
CA PHE A 47 1.62 4.88 -7.49
C PHE A 47 2.94 5.18 -8.21
N LEU A 48 4.04 5.34 -7.48
CA LEU A 48 5.37 5.54 -8.07
C LEU A 48 5.78 4.36 -8.96
N ILE A 49 5.61 3.13 -8.47
CA ILE A 49 5.94 1.92 -9.23
C ILE A 49 5.10 1.82 -10.51
N LYS A 50 3.80 2.17 -10.45
CA LYS A 50 2.95 2.25 -11.65
C LYS A 50 3.45 3.30 -12.64
N GLY A 51 3.89 4.46 -12.16
CA GLY A 51 4.51 5.48 -13.01
C GLY A 51 5.77 4.96 -13.72
N TRP A 52 6.67 4.32 -12.97
CA TRP A 52 7.89 3.72 -13.54
C TRP A 52 7.60 2.58 -14.52
N SER A 53 6.53 1.82 -14.30
CA SER A 53 6.11 0.76 -15.21
C SER A 53 5.79 1.31 -16.60
N LEU A 54 5.08 2.43 -16.67
CA LEU A 54 4.72 3.07 -17.93
C LEU A 54 5.96 3.60 -18.66
N THR A 55 6.90 4.23 -17.94
CA THR A 55 8.15 4.73 -18.53
C THR A 55 9.01 3.61 -19.09
N ILE A 56 9.22 2.53 -18.32
CA ILE A 56 10.06 1.40 -18.74
C ILE A 56 9.40 0.66 -19.91
N LEU A 57 8.11 0.33 -19.81
CA LEU A 57 7.40 -0.37 -20.90
C LEU A 57 7.33 0.50 -22.17
N GLY A 58 7.05 1.80 -22.06
CA GLY A 58 7.05 2.72 -23.19
C GLY A 58 8.41 2.82 -23.87
N GLY A 59 9.49 2.90 -23.08
CA GLY A 59 10.86 2.90 -23.58
C GLY A 59 11.21 1.60 -24.31
N LEU A 60 10.89 0.44 -23.72
CA LEU A 60 11.15 -0.86 -24.34
C LEU A 60 10.34 -1.06 -25.63
N ILE A 61 9.06 -0.64 -25.65
CA ILE A 61 8.23 -0.67 -26.87
C ILE A 61 8.83 0.22 -27.96
N THR A 62 9.33 1.41 -27.61
CA THR A 62 9.98 2.31 -28.57
C THR A 62 11.24 1.68 -29.17
N VAL A 63 12.07 1.06 -28.32
CA VAL A 63 13.28 0.35 -28.78
C VAL A 63 12.92 -0.86 -29.64
N TYR A 64 11.84 -1.58 -29.31
CA TYR A 64 11.31 -2.67 -30.12
C TYR A 64 10.89 -2.20 -31.52
N LEU A 65 10.09 -1.14 -31.61
CA LEU A 65 9.61 -0.59 -32.88
C LEU A 65 10.77 -0.14 -33.78
N ALA A 66 11.81 0.47 -33.19
CA ALA A 66 13.02 0.87 -33.92
C ALA A 66 13.88 -0.30 -34.44
N ASN A 67 13.68 -1.51 -33.92
CA ASN A 67 14.49 -2.69 -34.25
C ASN A 67 13.64 -3.89 -34.71
N ILE A 68 12.42 -3.66 -35.21
CA ILE A 68 11.45 -4.73 -35.49
C ILE A 68 11.98 -5.83 -36.43
N ASN A 69 12.81 -5.47 -37.41
CA ASN A 69 13.38 -6.39 -38.41
C ASN A 69 14.68 -7.07 -37.95
N LYS A 70 15.18 -6.80 -36.74
CA LYS A 70 16.41 -7.41 -36.22
C LYS A 70 16.07 -8.61 -35.36
N SER A 71 16.95 -9.61 -35.33
CA SER A 71 16.82 -10.80 -34.47
C SER A 71 16.67 -10.47 -32.97
N MET A 72 17.20 -9.32 -32.52
CA MET A 72 17.09 -8.87 -31.14
C MET A 72 15.68 -8.40 -30.73
N SER A 73 14.75 -8.19 -31.67
CA SER A 73 13.38 -7.76 -31.40
C SER A 73 12.63 -8.75 -30.49
N TYR A 74 12.89 -10.05 -30.67
CA TYR A 74 12.33 -11.12 -29.84
C TYR A 74 12.77 -11.00 -28.37
N LEU A 75 14.05 -10.71 -28.12
CA LEU A 75 14.57 -10.52 -26.76
C LEU A 75 13.97 -9.29 -26.08
N ILE A 76 13.73 -8.22 -26.84
CA ILE A 76 13.10 -7.00 -26.30
C ILE A 76 11.66 -7.29 -25.87
N LEU A 77 10.88 -8.05 -26.66
CA LEU A 77 9.52 -8.43 -26.27
C LEU A 77 9.49 -9.34 -25.04
N LEU A 78 10.42 -10.28 -24.91
CA LEU A 78 10.57 -11.08 -23.70
C LEU A 78 10.88 -10.21 -22.48
N LEU A 79 11.70 -9.17 -22.65
CA LEU A 79 12.00 -8.21 -21.59
C LEU A 79 10.75 -7.39 -21.21
N CYS A 80 9.96 -6.93 -22.19
CA CYS A 80 8.66 -6.29 -21.93
C CYS A 80 7.73 -7.19 -21.11
N LEU A 81 7.64 -8.48 -21.48
CA LEU A 81 6.82 -9.46 -20.79
C LEU A 81 7.29 -9.66 -19.33
N PHE A 82 8.60 -9.77 -19.13
CA PHE A 82 9.21 -9.88 -17.81
C PHE A 82 8.86 -8.68 -16.93
N PHE A 83 9.05 -7.45 -17.41
CA PHE A 83 8.72 -6.25 -16.64
C PHE A 83 7.21 -6.15 -16.38
N CYS A 84 6.37 -6.49 -17.36
CA CYS A 84 4.91 -6.51 -17.20
C CYS A 84 4.49 -7.43 -16.04
N LEU A 85 5.02 -8.66 -15.99
CA LEU A 85 4.76 -9.61 -14.91
C LEU A 85 5.33 -9.13 -13.57
N MET A 86 6.54 -8.57 -13.56
CA MET A 86 7.18 -8.04 -12.36
C MET A 86 6.32 -6.93 -11.73
N PHE A 87 5.84 -5.97 -12.53
CA PHE A 87 5.00 -4.88 -12.06
C PHE A 87 3.62 -5.35 -11.58
N TRP A 88 3.03 -6.35 -12.24
CA TRP A 88 1.78 -6.95 -11.79
C TRP A 88 1.93 -7.63 -10.40
N VAL A 89 3.04 -8.32 -10.16
CA VAL A 89 3.35 -8.90 -8.85
C VAL A 89 3.57 -7.81 -7.80
N SER A 90 4.30 -6.74 -8.13
CA SER A 90 4.51 -5.60 -7.21
C SER A 90 3.20 -4.95 -6.80
N ASP A 91 2.29 -4.68 -7.74
CA ASP A 91 0.98 -4.10 -7.43
C ASP A 91 0.13 -4.99 -6.51
N THR A 92 0.22 -6.31 -6.71
CA THR A 92 -0.45 -7.29 -5.84
C THR A 92 0.11 -7.24 -4.42
N PHE A 93 1.43 -7.10 -4.27
CA PHE A 93 2.10 -6.98 -2.99
C PHE A 93 1.61 -5.75 -2.21
N TYR A 94 1.61 -4.56 -2.82
CA TYR A 94 1.17 -3.33 -2.14
C TYR A 94 -0.30 -3.39 -1.73
N LEU A 95 -1.19 -3.91 -2.60
CA LEU A 95 -2.60 -4.06 -2.26
C LEU A 95 -2.80 -5.00 -1.05
N ARG A 96 -2.03 -6.08 -0.98
CA ARG A 96 -2.13 -7.04 0.12
C ARG A 96 -1.70 -6.43 1.44
N GLU A 97 -0.54 -5.76 1.46
CA GLU A 97 -0.07 -5.08 2.66
C GLU A 97 -1.02 -3.97 3.10
N GLU A 98 -1.55 -3.18 2.16
CA GLU A 98 -2.56 -2.16 2.45
C GLU A 98 -3.79 -2.76 3.16
N ARG A 99 -4.28 -3.92 2.70
CA ARG A 99 -5.40 -4.63 3.34
C ARG A 99 -5.05 -5.09 4.76
N TYR A 100 -3.82 -5.56 4.99
CA TYR A 100 -3.41 -5.97 6.33
C TYR A 100 -3.33 -4.79 7.31
N PHE A 101 -2.90 -3.62 6.85
CA PHE A 101 -2.93 -2.40 7.65
C PHE A 101 -4.35 -1.85 7.83
N ARG A 102 -5.24 -1.96 6.83
CA ARG A 102 -6.66 -1.64 6.99
C ARG A 102 -7.35 -2.55 8.01
N ASN A 103 -6.99 -3.83 8.08
CA ASN A 103 -7.47 -4.73 9.12
C ASN A 103 -6.96 -4.31 10.51
N LEU A 104 -5.69 -3.94 10.62
CA LEU A 104 -5.12 -3.41 11.86
C LEU A 104 -5.85 -2.13 12.31
N TYR A 105 -6.11 -1.22 11.37
CA TYR A 105 -6.89 -0.01 11.59
C TYR A 105 -8.27 -0.33 12.15
N ASP A 106 -8.98 -1.28 11.55
CA ASP A 106 -10.33 -1.68 11.97
C ASP A 106 -10.37 -2.32 13.37
N VAL A 107 -9.28 -2.94 13.80
CA VAL A 107 -9.13 -3.43 15.18
C VAL A 107 -8.84 -2.27 16.13
N VAL A 108 -7.85 -1.43 15.83
CA VAL A 108 -7.43 -0.32 16.72
C VAL A 108 -8.54 0.70 16.92
N ARG A 109 -9.32 1.03 15.88
CA ARG A 109 -10.46 1.96 16.01
C ARG A 109 -11.53 1.48 17.00
N LYS A 110 -11.62 0.16 17.25
CA LYS A 110 -12.60 -0.45 18.16
C LYS A 110 -12.05 -0.66 19.58
N LYS A 111 -10.74 -0.54 19.78
CA LYS A 111 -10.12 -0.62 21.12
C LYS A 111 -10.50 0.58 21.98
N ASP A 112 -10.59 0.35 23.29
CA ASP A 112 -10.61 1.41 24.29
C ASP A 112 -9.21 2.03 24.41
N GLU A 113 -9.12 3.28 24.87
CA GLU A 113 -7.83 3.98 25.04
C GLU A 113 -6.84 3.21 25.92
N LYS A 114 -7.35 2.61 27.00
CA LYS A 114 -6.56 1.82 27.95
C LYS A 114 -5.87 0.59 27.32
N ASP A 115 -6.37 0.11 26.18
CA ASP A 115 -5.91 -1.09 25.48
C ASP A 115 -5.02 -0.76 24.25
N ILE A 116 -4.69 0.52 24.06
CA ILE A 116 -3.79 0.97 22.99
C ILE A 116 -2.36 0.56 23.31
N ASP A 117 -1.80 -0.28 22.44
CA ASP A 117 -0.49 -0.92 22.59
C ASP A 117 0.55 -0.40 21.59
N PHE A 118 0.16 0.51 20.69
CA PHE A 118 1.00 1.01 19.59
C PHE A 118 1.65 -0.09 18.73
N SER A 119 1.05 -1.29 18.69
CA SER A 119 1.54 -2.37 17.86
C SER A 119 1.32 -2.08 16.38
N MET A 120 2.39 -2.19 15.59
CA MET A 120 2.39 -1.98 14.13
C MET A 120 2.47 -3.29 13.36
N GLN A 121 2.11 -4.41 14.00
CA GLN A 121 2.07 -5.71 13.34
C GLN A 121 0.82 -5.80 12.46
N PRO A 122 0.96 -5.94 11.14
CA PRO A 122 -0.18 -5.97 10.23
C PRO A 122 -0.99 -7.27 10.42
N ILE A 123 -2.32 -7.16 10.36
CA ILE A 123 -3.21 -8.31 10.57
C ILE A 123 -3.43 -9.02 9.23
N ARG A 124 -2.77 -10.17 9.09
CA ARG A 124 -2.85 -11.00 7.87
C ARG A 124 -4.28 -11.51 7.68
N SER A 125 -4.89 -11.18 6.55
CA SER A 125 -6.11 -11.85 6.08
C SER A 125 -5.77 -13.21 5.48
N GLY A 126 -6.74 -14.15 5.52
CA GLY A 126 -6.63 -15.46 4.87
C GLY A 126 -6.69 -15.41 3.33
N GLU A 127 -6.62 -14.23 2.72
CA GLU A 127 -6.63 -14.08 1.27
C GLU A 127 -5.31 -14.59 0.68
N SER A 128 -5.42 -15.47 -0.33
CA SER A 128 -4.24 -15.96 -1.05
C SER A 128 -3.66 -14.87 -1.96
N PHE A 129 -2.33 -14.88 -2.12
CA PHE A 129 -1.64 -13.93 -3.00
C PHE A 129 -2.16 -13.98 -4.44
N LEU A 130 -2.46 -15.18 -4.95
CA LEU A 130 -3.04 -15.37 -6.29
C LEU A 130 -4.46 -14.79 -6.42
N CYS A 131 -5.30 -14.89 -5.38
CA CYS A 131 -6.63 -14.27 -5.40
C CYS A 131 -6.54 -12.74 -5.47
N CYS A 132 -5.54 -12.14 -4.80
CA CYS A 132 -5.25 -10.71 -4.90
C CYS A 132 -4.74 -10.32 -6.30
N MET A 133 -3.93 -11.16 -6.93
CA MET A 133 -3.40 -10.91 -8.27
C MET A 133 -4.49 -10.90 -9.35
N MET A 134 -5.52 -11.75 -9.18
CA MET A 134 -6.65 -11.89 -10.12
C MET A 134 -7.78 -10.89 -9.87
N ARG A 135 -7.53 -9.80 -9.14
CA ARG A 135 -8.54 -8.77 -8.91
C ARG A 135 -8.86 -8.03 -10.23
N PRO A 136 -10.13 -7.67 -10.49
CA PRO A 136 -10.56 -7.04 -11.75
C PRO A 136 -9.76 -5.78 -12.11
N ILE A 137 -9.36 -5.00 -11.11
CA ILE A 137 -8.60 -3.77 -11.32
C ILE A 137 -7.22 -4.03 -11.95
N PHE A 138 -6.54 -5.11 -11.59
CA PHE A 138 -5.25 -5.47 -12.18
C PHE A 138 -5.43 -6.15 -13.53
N LEU A 139 -6.45 -7.01 -13.67
CA LEU A 139 -6.77 -7.62 -14.94
C LEU A 139 -7.07 -6.56 -16.01
N MET A 140 -7.84 -5.53 -15.69
CA MET A 140 -8.16 -4.46 -16.63
C MET A 140 -6.91 -3.69 -17.09
N SER A 141 -5.92 -3.49 -16.22
CA SER A 141 -4.69 -2.75 -16.55
C SER A 141 -3.64 -3.60 -17.28
N TYR A 142 -3.39 -4.83 -16.82
CA TYR A 142 -2.26 -5.64 -17.30
C TYR A 142 -2.63 -6.61 -18.43
N LEU A 143 -3.88 -7.07 -18.51
CA LEU A 143 -4.29 -8.08 -19.49
C LEU A 143 -4.23 -7.56 -20.95
N PRO A 144 -4.64 -6.31 -21.27
CA PRO A 144 -4.48 -5.78 -22.63
C PRO A 144 -3.01 -5.69 -23.06
N ILE A 145 -2.13 -5.24 -22.16
CA ILE A 145 -0.69 -5.13 -22.42
C ILE A 145 -0.09 -6.51 -22.67
N PHE A 146 -0.44 -7.48 -21.82
CA PHE A 146 0.00 -8.87 -21.96
C PHE A 146 -0.44 -9.47 -23.30
N ILE A 147 -1.72 -9.27 -23.70
CA ILE A 147 -2.24 -9.77 -24.98
C ILE A 147 -1.47 -9.17 -26.16
N VAL A 148 -1.18 -7.86 -26.14
CA VAL A 148 -0.43 -7.19 -27.21
C VAL A 148 0.99 -7.74 -27.33
N ILE A 149 1.72 -7.89 -26.20
CA ILE A 149 3.08 -8.44 -26.20
C ILE A 149 3.08 -9.90 -26.68
N MET A 150 2.12 -10.70 -26.22
CA MET A 150 1.99 -12.11 -26.63
C MET A 150 1.63 -12.24 -28.12
N GLY A 151 0.74 -11.39 -28.64
CA GLY A 151 0.42 -11.33 -30.06
C GLY A 151 1.64 -11.00 -30.91
N ALA A 152 2.42 -9.99 -30.51
CA ALA A 152 3.66 -9.62 -31.20
C ALA A 152 4.70 -10.76 -31.19
N LEU A 153 4.85 -11.47 -30.07
CA LEU A 153 5.74 -12.64 -29.97
C LEU A 153 5.31 -13.78 -30.91
N LEU A 154 4.01 -14.05 -31.02
CA LEU A 154 3.49 -15.09 -31.91
C LEU A 154 3.69 -14.73 -33.40
N LEU A 155 3.51 -13.47 -33.77
CA LEU A 155 3.77 -12.99 -35.13
C LEU A 155 5.25 -13.11 -35.50
N LEU A 156 6.16 -12.73 -34.59
CA LEU A 156 7.60 -12.87 -34.79
C LEU A 156 8.09 -14.31 -34.84
N ARG A 157 7.38 -15.25 -34.20
CA ARG A 157 7.72 -16.68 -34.26
C ARG A 157 7.33 -17.32 -35.59
N HIS A 158 6.33 -16.78 -36.29
CA HIS A 158 5.82 -17.35 -37.54
C HIS A 158 6.52 -16.80 -38.79
N ASN A 159 7.14 -15.61 -38.71
CA ASN A 159 8.01 -15.05 -39.74
C ASN A 159 9.44 -15.60 -39.63
#